data_AF-A0A0R2HAY5-F1
#
_entry.id   AF-A0A0R2HAY5-F1
#
_cell.length_a   1.000
_cell.length_b   1.000
_cell.length_c   1.000
_cell.angle_alpha   90.00
_cell.angle_beta   90.00
_cell.angle_gamma   90.00
#
_symmetry.space_group_name_H-M   'P 1'
#
loop_
_entity.id
_entity.type
_entity.pdbx_description
1 polymer ?
#
loop_
_entity_poly.entity_id
_entity_poly.type
_entity_poly.pdbx_seq_one_letter_code
_entity_poly.pdbx_strand_id
1 'polypeptide(L)'
;MLDNYFKLMNMRLEEMKEYLHHIEDNYDENIDFCFMVSQLNDYVNNHREHYLHLALKSIINEKGVDAIEKNLIMLLYFFNGEKEVEQVKIILKKMAMQYHKGIHVYQILRHIMNMDNVSLIHILFNKGYLNVNEAAFINIVEEKYEEAFEYLKESELDNEALLDYFCASAPRLYHQLMRRNKTNALYRLSFA
;
A
#
# COMPACT_ATOMS: atom_id res chain seq x y z
N MET A 1 -2.54 -1.97 7.30
CA MET A 1 -1.38 -2.83 6.99
C MET A 1 -1.28 -2.83 5.47
N LEU A 2 -0.16 -2.36 4.91
CA LEU A 2 0.01 -2.14 3.48
C LEU A 2 0.12 -3.48 2.76
N ASP A 3 -1.00 -3.99 2.27
CA ASP A 3 -1.03 -5.24 1.54
C ASP A 3 -0.41 -5.03 0.15
N ASN A 4 0.69 -5.75 -0.07
CA ASN A 4 1.64 -5.71 -1.19
C ASN A 4 0.98 -5.79 -2.58
N TYR A 5 1.60 -5.26 -3.64
CA TYR A 5 1.14 -5.39 -5.03
C TYR A 5 0.97 -6.87 -5.47
N PHE A 6 1.70 -7.79 -4.82
CA PHE A 6 1.50 -9.24 -4.95
C PHE A 6 0.14 -9.75 -4.43
N LYS A 7 -0.58 -8.99 -3.59
CA LYS A 7 -1.96 -9.31 -3.20
C LYS A 7 -3.00 -8.92 -4.24
N LEU A 8 -2.70 -8.09 -5.25
CA LEU A 8 -3.57 -7.94 -6.42
C LEU A 8 -3.72 -9.28 -7.19
N MET A 9 -2.72 -10.15 -7.11
CA MET A 9 -2.74 -11.52 -7.66
C MET A 9 -3.35 -12.57 -6.70
N ASN A 10 -3.60 -12.22 -5.44
CA ASN A 10 -4.11 -13.12 -4.39
C ASN A 10 -5.39 -12.59 -3.71
N MET A 11 -6.13 -11.67 -4.34
CA MET A 11 -7.47 -11.32 -3.87
C MET A 11 -8.35 -12.55 -3.92
N ARG A 12 -9.01 -12.85 -2.81
CA ARG A 12 -9.90 -13.99 -2.73
C ARG A 12 -11.16 -13.70 -3.52
N LEU A 13 -11.75 -14.75 -4.09
CA LEU A 13 -13.00 -14.65 -4.84
C LEU A 13 -14.08 -13.97 -4.00
N GLU A 14 -14.14 -14.29 -2.71
CA GLU A 14 -15.09 -13.70 -1.76
C GLU A 14 -14.90 -12.19 -1.60
N GLU A 15 -13.65 -11.70 -1.54
CA GLU A 15 -13.36 -10.26 -1.42
C GLU A 15 -13.79 -9.51 -2.69
N MET A 16 -13.60 -10.14 -3.86
CA MET A 16 -14.07 -9.58 -5.13
C MET A 16 -15.59 -9.53 -5.20
N LYS A 17 -16.28 -10.59 -4.76
CA LYS A 17 -17.75 -10.63 -4.71
C LYS A 17 -18.32 -9.61 -3.73
N GLU A 18 -17.77 -9.53 -2.52
CA GLU A 18 -18.15 -8.54 -1.51
C GLU A 18 -18.01 -7.12 -2.07
N TYR A 19 -16.94 -6.84 -2.81
CA TYR A 19 -16.76 -5.57 -3.49
C TYR A 19 -17.85 -5.30 -4.52
N LEU A 20 -18.13 -6.26 -5.43
CA LEU A 20 -19.15 -6.08 -6.46
C LEU A 20 -20.54 -5.88 -5.84
N HIS A 21 -20.89 -6.67 -4.83
CA HIS A 21 -22.14 -6.49 -4.05
C HIS A 21 -22.21 -5.15 -3.33
N HIS A 22 -21.06 -4.59 -2.92
CA HIS A 22 -21.00 -3.30 -2.25
C HIS A 22 -21.21 -2.11 -3.20
N ILE A 23 -20.66 -2.18 -4.41
CA ILE A 23 -20.79 -1.09 -5.40
C ILE A 23 -22.10 -1.17 -6.19
N GLU A 24 -22.75 -2.32 -6.18
CA GLU A 24 -24.01 -2.56 -6.87
C GLU A 24 -25.19 -1.92 -6.11
N ASP A 25 -26.04 -1.19 -6.83
CA ASP A 25 -27.19 -0.51 -6.23
C ASP A 25 -28.32 -1.54 -5.89
N ASN A 26 -28.38 -2.68 -6.59
CA ASN A 26 -29.33 -3.78 -6.36
C ASN A 26 -28.63 -5.13 -6.29
N TYR A 27 -28.93 -5.97 -5.31
CA TYR A 27 -28.30 -7.29 -5.17
C TYR A 27 -28.36 -8.12 -6.46
N ASP A 28 -27.20 -8.58 -6.93
CA ASP A 28 -27.06 -9.38 -8.15
C ASP A 28 -26.67 -10.82 -7.81
N GLU A 29 -27.66 -11.71 -7.83
CA GLU A 29 -27.51 -13.14 -7.51
C GLU A 29 -26.52 -13.85 -8.46
N ASN A 30 -26.27 -13.32 -9.66
CA ASN A 30 -25.35 -13.95 -10.62
C ASN A 30 -23.89 -13.92 -10.15
N ILE A 31 -23.54 -12.92 -9.34
CA ILE A 31 -22.23 -12.82 -8.69
C ILE A 31 -22.01 -14.03 -7.77
N ASP A 32 -23.05 -14.46 -7.05
CA ASP A 32 -22.94 -15.59 -6.13
C ASP A 32 -22.69 -16.90 -6.86
N PHE A 33 -23.28 -17.06 -8.05
CA PHE A 33 -23.09 -18.23 -8.91
C PHE A 33 -21.71 -18.31 -9.57
N CYS A 34 -20.84 -17.30 -9.41
CA CYS A 34 -19.45 -17.37 -9.84
C CYS A 34 -18.61 -18.14 -8.82
N PHE A 35 -18.24 -19.39 -9.07
CA PHE A 35 -17.44 -20.21 -8.15
C PHE A 35 -15.93 -20.10 -8.38
N MET A 36 -15.52 -19.40 -9.44
CA MET A 36 -14.13 -19.20 -9.82
C MET A 36 -13.89 -17.73 -10.20
N VAL A 37 -12.67 -17.25 -9.98
CA VAL A 37 -12.23 -15.89 -10.36
C VAL A 37 -12.41 -15.65 -11.86
N SER A 38 -12.16 -16.68 -12.70
CA SER A 38 -12.39 -16.56 -14.15
C SER A 38 -13.85 -16.31 -14.50
N GLN A 39 -14.80 -16.98 -13.85
CA GLN A 39 -16.24 -16.78 -14.07
C GLN A 39 -16.65 -15.37 -13.66
N LEU A 40 -16.14 -14.89 -12.52
CA LEU A 40 -16.40 -13.54 -12.05
C LEU A 40 -15.84 -12.50 -13.03
N ASN A 41 -14.61 -12.70 -13.51
CA ASN A 41 -13.99 -11.82 -14.49
C ASN A 41 -14.75 -11.80 -15.82
N ASP A 42 -15.19 -12.96 -16.32
CA ASP A 42 -16.01 -13.05 -17.53
C ASP A 42 -17.34 -12.31 -17.32
N TYR A 43 -17.96 -12.46 -16.14
CA TYR A 43 -19.19 -11.77 -15.80
C TYR A 43 -19.03 -10.25 -15.78
N VAL A 44 -17.99 -9.74 -15.11
CA VAL A 44 -17.67 -8.31 -15.07
C VAL A 44 -17.33 -7.79 -16.47
N ASN A 45 -16.61 -8.56 -17.29
CA ASN A 45 -16.28 -8.18 -18.66
C ASN A 45 -17.51 -8.14 -19.58
N ASN A 46 -18.49 -9.02 -19.38
CA ASN A 46 -19.75 -8.99 -20.13
C ASN A 46 -20.62 -7.78 -19.75
N HIS A 47 -20.44 -7.23 -18.54
CA HIS A 47 -21.14 -6.05 -18.02
C HIS A 47 -20.18 -4.89 -17.76
N ARG A 48 -19.14 -4.77 -18.59
CA ARG A 48 -17.97 -3.92 -18.32
C ARG A 48 -18.32 -2.46 -18.10
N GLU A 49 -19.17 -1.88 -18.96
CA GLU A 49 -19.56 -0.47 -18.86
C GLU A 49 -20.36 -0.18 -17.57
N HIS A 50 -21.23 -1.10 -17.17
CA HIS A 50 -22.02 -1.00 -15.95
C HIS A 50 -21.13 -1.01 -14.70
N TYR A 51 -20.28 -2.04 -14.56
CA TYR A 51 -19.41 -2.14 -13.39
C TYR A 51 -18.31 -1.09 -13.36
N LEU A 52 -17.82 -0.64 -14.52
CA LEU A 52 -16.89 0.49 -14.58
C LEU A 52 -17.57 1.75 -14.03
N HIS A 53 -18.79 2.05 -14.47
CA HIS A 53 -19.54 3.21 -13.96
C HIS A 53 -19.73 3.15 -12.43
N LEU A 54 -20.14 1.99 -11.91
CA LEU A 54 -20.32 1.79 -10.48
C LEU A 54 -19.01 1.91 -9.68
N ALA A 55 -17.93 1.31 -10.17
CA ALA A 55 -16.61 1.39 -9.53
C ALA A 55 -16.10 2.84 -9.48
N LEU A 56 -16.26 3.60 -10.57
CA LEU A 56 -15.91 5.02 -10.62
C LEU A 56 -16.76 5.88 -9.68
N LYS A 57 -18.08 5.64 -9.61
CA LYS A 57 -18.98 6.29 -8.66
C LYS A 57 -18.57 5.99 -7.22
N SER A 58 -18.25 4.72 -6.93
CA SER A 58 -17.88 4.26 -5.60
C SER A 58 -16.59 4.94 -5.13
N ILE A 59 -15.51 4.93 -5.92
CA ILE A 59 -14.22 5.49 -5.50
C ILE A 59 -14.24 7.01 -5.28
N ILE A 60 -15.09 7.75 -6.00
CA ILE A 60 -15.25 9.20 -5.84
C ILE A 60 -16.03 9.54 -4.56
N ASN A 61 -16.96 8.68 -4.16
CA ASN A 61 -17.80 8.90 -2.98
C ASN A 61 -17.19 8.37 -1.67
N GLU A 62 -16.15 7.53 -1.79
CA GLU A 62 -15.51 6.88 -0.66
C GLU A 62 -14.80 7.88 0.27
N LYS A 63 -14.85 7.61 1.57
CA LYS A 63 -14.21 8.45 2.59
C LYS A 63 -13.27 7.63 3.44
N GLY A 64 -12.06 8.16 3.58
CA GLY A 64 -11.01 7.53 4.38
C GLY A 64 -10.06 6.71 3.52
N VAL A 65 -8.80 6.74 3.91
CA VAL A 65 -7.69 6.28 3.07
C VAL A 65 -7.75 4.78 2.82
N ASP A 66 -8.09 3.99 3.85
CA ASP A 66 -8.15 2.53 3.73
C ASP A 66 -9.27 2.07 2.78
N ALA A 67 -10.41 2.74 2.82
CA ALA A 67 -11.54 2.40 1.93
C ALA A 67 -11.24 2.83 0.48
N ILE A 68 -10.64 4.01 0.30
CA ILE A 68 -10.15 4.48 -1.00
C ILE A 68 -9.09 3.53 -1.55
N GLU A 69 -8.13 3.08 -0.74
CA GLU A 69 -7.08 2.13 -1.15
C GLU A 69 -7.69 0.81 -1.63
N LYS A 70 -8.62 0.22 -0.86
CA LYS A 70 -9.32 -1.02 -1.27
C LYS A 70 -10.08 -0.86 -2.58
N ASN A 71 -10.82 0.23 -2.71
CA ASN A 71 -11.61 0.50 -3.92
C ASN A 71 -10.71 0.75 -5.13
N LEU A 72 -9.59 1.45 -4.93
CA LEU A 72 -8.57 1.64 -5.96
C LEU A 72 -7.97 0.31 -6.42
N ILE A 73 -7.61 -0.58 -5.50
CA ILE A 73 -7.09 -1.92 -5.81
C ILE A 73 -8.08 -2.70 -6.69
N MET A 74 -9.36 -2.71 -6.33
CA MET A 74 -10.41 -3.40 -7.10
C MET A 74 -10.65 -2.75 -8.47
N LEU A 75 -10.70 -1.41 -8.53
CA LEU A 75 -10.83 -0.65 -9.78
C LEU A 75 -9.68 -0.97 -10.73
N LEU A 76 -8.44 -0.99 -10.24
CA LEU A 76 -7.27 -1.35 -11.04
C LEU A 76 -7.31 -2.82 -11.45
N TYR A 77 -7.73 -3.73 -10.59
CA TYR A 77 -7.81 -5.13 -10.95
C TYR A 77 -8.76 -5.39 -12.14
N PHE A 78 -9.98 -4.86 -12.10
CA PHE A 78 -10.98 -5.12 -13.14
C PHE A 78 -10.84 -4.22 -14.38
N PHE A 79 -10.37 -2.98 -14.19
CA PHE A 79 -10.50 -1.91 -15.20
C PHE A 79 -9.20 -1.15 -15.49
N ASN A 80 -8.03 -1.70 -15.13
CA ASN A 80 -6.77 -1.05 -15.49
C ASN A 80 -6.66 -0.87 -17.02
N GLY A 81 -6.17 0.30 -17.44
CA GLY A 81 -6.05 0.69 -18.85
C GLY A 81 -7.25 1.47 -19.40
N GLU A 82 -8.38 1.53 -18.68
CA GLU A 82 -9.50 2.38 -19.07
C GLU A 82 -9.16 3.87 -18.91
N LYS A 83 -9.62 4.70 -19.86
CA LYS A 83 -9.30 6.13 -19.89
C LYS A 83 -9.82 6.86 -18.65
N GLU A 84 -10.98 6.48 -18.17
CA GLU A 84 -11.65 7.02 -16.98
C GLU A 84 -10.84 6.68 -15.72
N VAL A 85 -10.27 5.48 -15.66
CA VAL A 85 -9.40 5.04 -14.56
C VAL A 85 -8.12 5.87 -14.50
N GLU A 86 -7.55 6.23 -15.66
CA GLU A 86 -6.40 7.16 -15.70
C GLU A 86 -6.75 8.56 -15.19
N GLN A 87 -7.97 9.05 -15.44
CA GLN A 87 -8.42 10.32 -14.88
C GLN A 87 -8.59 10.26 -13.37
N VAL A 88 -9.16 9.16 -12.85
CA VAL A 88 -9.28 8.93 -11.41
C VAL A 88 -7.90 8.87 -10.75
N LYS A 89 -6.92 8.18 -11.34
CA LYS A 89 -5.52 8.17 -10.87
C LYS A 89 -4.96 9.58 -10.69
N ILE A 90 -5.20 10.50 -11.63
CA ILE A 90 -4.75 11.89 -11.54
C ILE A 90 -5.43 12.62 -10.36
N ILE A 91 -6.73 12.43 -10.16
CA ILE A 91 -7.50 13.04 -9.07
C ILE A 91 -7.01 12.52 -7.72
N LEU A 92 -6.91 11.20 -7.58
CA LEU A 92 -6.45 10.54 -6.35
C LEU A 92 -5.01 10.90 -6.01
N LYS A 93 -4.13 11.05 -7.01
CA LYS A 93 -2.78 11.56 -6.80
C LYS A 93 -2.82 12.95 -6.16
N LYS A 94 -3.60 13.89 -6.71
CA LYS A 94 -3.71 15.25 -6.14
C LYS A 94 -4.27 15.24 -4.72
N MET A 95 -5.28 14.41 -4.46
CA MET A 95 -5.86 14.24 -3.13
C MET A 95 -4.86 13.63 -2.15
N ALA A 96 -4.12 12.59 -2.55
CA ALA A 96 -3.12 11.94 -1.70
C ALA A 96 -2.06 12.93 -1.21
N MET A 97 -1.60 13.85 -2.08
CA MET A 97 -0.64 14.88 -1.71
C MET A 97 -1.16 15.88 -0.66
N GLN A 98 -2.46 15.91 -0.38
CA GLN A 98 -3.07 16.77 0.65
C GLN A 98 -3.15 16.08 2.01
N TYR A 99 -2.85 14.78 2.11
CA TYR A 99 -2.86 14.09 3.39
C TYR A 99 -1.71 14.53 4.29
N HIS A 100 -2.03 14.74 5.58
CA HIS A 100 -1.04 15.16 6.58
C HIS A 100 -0.12 14.02 7.02
N LYS A 101 -0.56 12.76 6.93
CA LYS A 101 0.24 11.61 7.32
C LYS A 101 0.95 11.03 6.10
N GLY A 102 2.28 10.95 6.14
CA GLY A 102 3.08 10.42 5.03
C GLY A 102 2.71 9.01 4.62
N ILE A 103 2.38 8.15 5.60
CA ILE A 103 1.91 6.78 5.34
C ILE A 103 0.66 6.79 4.44
N HIS A 104 -0.28 7.71 4.65
CA HIS A 104 -1.49 7.80 3.82
C HIS A 104 -1.17 8.26 2.39
N VAL A 105 -0.17 9.14 2.23
CA VAL A 105 0.34 9.53 0.91
C VAL A 105 0.89 8.30 0.20
N TYR A 106 1.74 7.52 0.88
CA TYR A 106 2.32 6.29 0.34
C TYR A 106 1.25 5.24 -0.03
N GLN A 107 0.27 5.00 0.85
CA GLN A 107 -0.84 4.05 0.64
C GLN A 107 -1.54 4.24 -0.70
N ILE A 108 -1.79 5.48 -1.10
CA ILE A 108 -2.46 5.75 -2.38
C ILE A 108 -1.47 5.76 -3.54
N LEU A 109 -0.31 6.42 -3.37
CA LEU A 109 0.63 6.61 -4.47
C LEU A 109 1.27 5.30 -4.96
N ARG A 110 1.48 4.31 -4.09
CA ARG A 110 2.04 3.00 -4.47
C ARG A 110 1.24 2.27 -5.55
N HIS A 111 -0.06 2.54 -5.65
CA HIS A 111 -0.95 1.92 -6.64
C HIS A 111 -1.09 2.73 -7.94
N ILE A 112 -0.75 4.01 -7.91
CA ILE A 112 -0.98 4.95 -9.03
C ILE A 112 0.32 5.29 -9.75
N MET A 113 1.42 5.35 -9.02
CA MET A 113 2.72 5.74 -9.56
C MET A 113 3.35 4.55 -10.28
N ASN A 114 3.79 4.76 -11.52
CA ASN A 114 4.52 3.75 -12.28
C ASN A 114 6.01 3.73 -11.88
N MET A 115 6.29 3.31 -10.65
CA MET A 115 7.64 3.13 -10.10
C MET A 115 7.62 2.07 -9.00
N ASP A 116 8.78 1.50 -8.69
CA ASP A 116 8.89 0.54 -7.60
C ASP A 116 8.72 1.19 -6.21
N ASN A 117 8.31 0.38 -5.24
CA ASN A 117 8.01 0.85 -3.88
C ASN A 117 9.23 1.47 -3.19
N VAL A 118 10.44 0.94 -3.41
CA VAL A 118 11.67 1.48 -2.79
C VAL A 118 11.95 2.89 -3.32
N SER A 119 11.90 3.08 -4.64
CA SER A 119 12.06 4.39 -5.26
C SER A 119 11.01 5.38 -4.77
N LEU A 120 9.74 4.95 -4.66
CA LEU A 120 8.66 5.79 -4.15
C LEU A 120 8.90 6.21 -2.69
N ILE A 121 9.25 5.26 -1.81
CA ILE A 121 9.55 5.54 -0.40
C ILE A 121 10.71 6.54 -0.30
N HIS A 122 11.77 6.33 -1.08
CA HIS A 122 12.93 7.21 -1.08
C HIS A 122 12.59 8.63 -1.54
N ILE A 123 11.77 8.77 -2.58
CA ILE A 123 11.28 10.08 -3.05
C ILE A 123 10.44 10.76 -1.97
N LEU A 124 9.50 10.05 -1.35
CA LEU A 124 8.63 10.61 -0.31
C LEU A 124 9.42 11.03 0.94
N PHE A 125 10.42 10.24 1.33
CA PHE A 125 11.36 10.61 2.39
C PHE A 125 12.14 11.88 2.05
N ASN A 126 12.78 11.94 0.88
CA ASN A 126 13.57 13.11 0.46
C ASN A 126 12.74 14.39 0.30
N LYS A 127 11.44 14.24 -0.01
CA LYS A 127 10.48 15.35 -0.09
C LYS A 127 9.89 15.75 1.26
N GLY A 128 10.24 15.06 2.34
CA GLY A 128 9.77 15.36 3.70
C GLY A 128 8.35 14.88 4.00
N TYR A 129 7.77 14.01 3.16
CA TYR A 129 6.48 13.39 3.46
C TYR A 129 6.61 12.26 4.48
N LEU A 130 7.74 11.55 4.47
CA LEU A 130 8.03 10.47 5.41
C LEU A 130 9.20 10.88 6.30
N ASN A 131 9.08 10.60 7.60
CA ASN A 131 10.24 10.57 8.49
C ASN A 131 10.99 9.23 8.42
N VAL A 132 12.12 9.11 9.12
CA VAL A 132 12.97 7.91 9.09
C VAL A 132 12.23 6.67 9.59
N ASN A 133 11.46 6.79 10.69
CA ASN A 133 10.70 5.69 11.26
C ASN A 133 9.58 5.22 10.32
N GLU A 134 8.89 6.16 9.66
CA GLU A 134 7.86 5.83 8.67
C GLU A 134 8.45 5.16 7.42
N ALA A 135 9.56 5.67 6.89
CA ALA A 135 10.25 5.07 5.75
C ALA A 135 10.76 3.66 6.06
N ALA A 136 11.36 3.45 7.24
CA ALA A 136 11.78 2.14 7.70
C ALA A 136 10.59 1.19 7.87
N PHE A 137 9.53 1.63 8.56
CA PHE A 137 8.33 0.84 8.76
C PHE A 137 7.72 0.36 7.44
N ILE A 138 7.54 1.28 6.48
CA ILE A 138 6.96 0.95 5.19
C ILE A 138 7.84 -0.06 4.46
N ASN A 139 9.18 0.11 4.46
CA ASN A 139 10.08 -0.87 3.85
C ASN A 139 9.96 -2.26 4.52
N ILE A 140 9.79 -2.36 5.84
CA ILE A 140 9.56 -3.65 6.51
C ILE A 140 8.26 -4.30 6.01
N VAL A 141 7.18 -3.51 5.91
CA VAL A 141 5.88 -4.01 5.43
C VAL A 141 5.93 -4.44 3.96
N GLU A 142 6.71 -3.76 3.14
CA GLU A 142 6.95 -4.11 1.73
C GLU A 142 8.03 -5.20 1.55
N GLU A 143 8.49 -5.81 2.65
CA GLU A 143 9.51 -6.87 2.68
C GLU A 143 10.85 -6.45 2.06
N LYS A 144 11.20 -5.17 2.24
CA LYS A 144 12.44 -4.51 1.81
C LYS A 144 13.36 -4.27 3.01
N TYR A 145 13.84 -5.38 3.59
CA TYR A 145 14.48 -5.35 4.89
C TYR A 145 15.86 -4.67 4.88
N GLU A 146 16.61 -4.79 3.79
CA GLU A 146 17.89 -4.12 3.59
C GLU A 146 17.72 -2.60 3.53
N GLU A 147 16.68 -2.12 2.86
CA GLU A 147 16.35 -0.71 2.78
C GLU A 147 15.88 -0.18 4.14
N ALA A 148 15.03 -0.94 4.84
CA ALA A 148 14.63 -0.61 6.21
C ALA A 148 15.84 -0.49 7.15
N PHE A 149 16.82 -1.40 7.02
CA PHE A 149 18.07 -1.35 7.78
C PHE A 149 18.83 -0.05 7.52
N GLU A 150 18.98 0.38 6.26
CA GLU A 150 19.71 1.61 5.94
C GLU A 150 19.05 2.86 6.54
N TYR A 151 17.72 2.93 6.56
CA TYR A 151 17.01 4.02 7.25
C TYR A 151 17.26 4.01 8.77
N LEU A 152 17.10 2.85 9.42
CA LEU A 152 17.29 2.72 10.88
C LEU A 152 18.75 2.90 11.31
N LYS A 153 19.70 2.67 10.41
CA LYS A 153 21.13 2.81 10.69
C LYS A 153 21.54 4.27 10.95
N GLU A 154 20.83 5.19 10.31
CA GLU A 154 21.08 6.63 10.38
C GLU A 154 20.17 7.33 11.40
N SER A 155 19.27 6.59 12.06
CA SER A 155 18.33 7.12 13.07
C SER A 155 18.82 6.90 14.50
N GLU A 156 18.29 7.71 15.42
CA GLU A 156 18.29 7.33 16.82
C GLU A 156 17.29 6.18 17.01
N LEU A 157 17.70 5.14 17.74
CA LEU A 157 16.87 3.96 18.01
C LEU A 157 16.02 4.20 19.25
N ASP A 158 14.91 4.91 19.09
CA ASP A 158 13.99 5.24 20.18
C ASP A 158 12.61 4.58 20.06
N ASN A 159 12.27 4.07 18.88
CA ASN A 159 10.98 3.45 18.61
C ASN A 159 11.01 1.93 18.83
N GLU A 160 10.77 1.51 20.09
CA GLU A 160 10.78 0.10 20.50
C GLU A 160 9.83 -0.77 19.66
N ALA A 161 8.62 -0.31 19.40
CA ALA A 161 7.63 -1.07 18.63
C ALA A 161 8.08 -1.35 17.19
N LEU A 162 8.72 -0.37 16.54
CA LEU A 162 9.30 -0.54 15.21
C LEU A 162 10.46 -1.54 15.24
N LEU A 163 11.29 -1.49 16.28
CA LEU A 163 12.43 -2.38 16.44
C LEU A 163 12.02 -3.82 16.75
N ASP A 164 10.99 -4.01 17.57
CA ASP A 164 10.40 -5.32 17.82
C ASP A 164 9.82 -5.91 16.53
N TYR A 165 9.11 -5.08 15.76
CA TYR A 165 8.58 -5.50 14.47
C TYR A 165 9.71 -5.86 13.49
N PHE A 166 10.77 -5.05 13.43
CA PHE A 166 11.94 -5.35 12.60
C PHE A 166 12.68 -6.61 13.05
N CYS A 167 12.80 -6.83 14.37
CA CYS A 167 13.39 -8.04 14.94
C CYS A 167 12.58 -9.27 14.54
N ALA A 168 11.25 -9.22 14.63
CA ALA A 168 10.38 -10.31 14.23
C ALA A 168 10.45 -10.60 12.71
N SER A 169 10.59 -9.55 11.90
CA SER A 169 10.56 -9.66 10.43
C SER A 169 11.92 -10.04 9.84
N ALA A 170 13.01 -9.48 10.37
CA ALA A 170 14.38 -9.66 9.88
C ALA A 170 15.42 -9.79 11.03
N PRO A 171 15.41 -10.89 11.81
CA PRO A 171 16.24 -11.03 13.01
C PRO A 171 17.75 -10.83 12.77
N ARG A 172 18.24 -11.32 11.62
CA ARG A 172 19.67 -11.21 11.26
C ARG A 172 20.11 -9.76 11.09
N LEU A 173 19.33 -8.95 10.36
CA LEU A 173 19.64 -7.54 10.13
C LEU A 173 19.45 -6.72 11.40
N TYR A 174 18.42 -7.02 12.19
CA TYR A 174 18.23 -6.43 13.51
C TYR A 174 19.47 -6.63 14.41
N HIS A 175 20.01 -7.84 14.50
CA HIS A 175 21.21 -8.08 15.31
C HIS A 175 22.44 -7.32 14.80
N GLN A 176 22.58 -7.13 13.49
CA GLN A 176 23.65 -6.29 12.93
C GLN A 176 23.49 -4.83 13.33
N LEU A 177 22.25 -4.32 13.29
CA LEU A 177 21.90 -2.95 13.68
C LEU A 177 22.26 -2.70 15.16
N MET A 178 21.85 -3.62 16.05
CA MET A 178 22.13 -3.51 17.48
C MET A 178 23.63 -3.59 17.80
N ARG A 179 24.40 -4.42 17.10
CA ARG A 179 25.87 -4.48 17.26
C ARG A 179 26.52 -3.16 16.89
N ARG A 180 26.17 -2.61 15.72
CA ARG A 180 26.70 -1.33 15.24
C ARG A 180 26.42 -0.20 16.23
N ASN A 181 25.20 -0.10 16.75
CA ASN A 181 24.83 0.98 17.65
C ASN A 181 25.52 0.89 19.01
N LYS A 182 25.73 -0.32 19.54
CA LYS A 182 26.59 -0.52 20.72
C LYS A 182 28.02 -0.03 20.47
N THR A 183 28.61 -0.37 19.32
CA THR A 183 29.95 0.08 18.94
C THR A 183 30.01 1.61 18.84
N ASN A 184 29.05 2.25 18.17
CA ASN A 184 28.99 3.71 18.05
C ASN A 184 28.81 4.43 19.39
N ALA A 185 27.98 3.89 20.30
CA ALA A 185 27.80 4.44 21.64
C ALA A 185 29.10 4.40 22.45
N LEU A 186 29.84 3.27 22.39
CA LEU A 186 31.14 3.13 23.04
C LEU A 186 32.16 4.14 22.49
N TYR A 187 32.21 4.33 21.17
CA TYR A 187 33.08 5.34 20.56
C TYR A 187 32.75 6.75 21.04
N ARG A 188 31.46 7.13 21.08
CA ARG A 188 31.05 8.46 21.55
C ARG A 188 31.45 8.71 23.02
N LEU A 189 31.33 7.70 23.89
CA LEU A 189 31.77 7.79 25.30
C LEU A 189 33.29 7.85 25.46
N SER A 190 34.05 7.33 24.50
CA SER A 190 35.52 7.33 24.54
C SER A 190 36.15 8.66 24.12
N PHE A 191 35.37 9.51 23.47
CA PHE A 191 35.80 10.79 22.89
C PHE A 191 34.96 11.99 23.38
N ALA A 192 34.16 11.79 24.44
CA ALA A 192 33.44 12.83 25.18
C ALA A 192 34.21 13.20 26.45
#